data_AF-A0A7U4M214-F1
#
_entry.id   AF-A0A7U4M214-F1
#
_cell.length_a   1.000
_cell.length_b   1.000
_cell.length_c   1.000
_cell.angle_alpha   90.00
_cell.angle_beta   90.00
_cell.angle_gamma   90.00
#
_symmetry.space_group_name_H-M   'P 1'
#
loop_
_entity.id
_entity.type
_entity.pdbx_description
1 polymer ?
#
loop_
_entity_poly.entity_id
_entity_poly.type
_entity_poly.pdbx_seq_one_letter_code
_entity_poly.pdbx_strand_id
1 'polypeptide(L)'
;MVLSFGQLYGVEDMIAQQSVIKSIFIVKSTKSYSEAKEFAQKLAKKSGVRLDLRALKYNEEIMISHPRAECDENGYAYPCYIARGRYDDGVYLSVEPSDAYEEFTKGYYIVVAASGEKVDKSLLNRIRHYVPDAYVKRTTVYMGCIH
;
A
#
# COMPACT_ATOMS: atom_id res chain seq x y z
N MET A 1 -23.38 48.30 1.74
CA MET A 1 -23.95 46.96 1.96
C MET A 1 -22.94 45.97 1.40
N VAL A 2 -22.06 45.45 2.24
CA VAL A 2 -21.00 44.51 1.84
C VAL A 2 -21.46 43.12 2.21
N LEU A 3 -21.77 42.30 1.21
CA LEU A 3 -22.09 40.89 1.40
C LEU A 3 -20.78 40.14 1.66
N SER A 4 -20.58 39.74 2.91
CA SER A 4 -19.54 38.82 3.33
C SER A 4 -19.92 37.40 2.91
N PHE A 5 -19.27 36.88 1.87
CA PHE A 5 -19.30 35.45 1.57
C PHE A 5 -18.44 34.71 2.61
N GLY A 6 -19.07 34.14 3.62
CA GLY A 6 -18.44 33.11 4.45
C GLY A 6 -18.31 31.84 3.62
N GLN A 7 -17.08 31.47 3.24
CA GLN A 7 -16.80 30.15 2.69
C GLN A 7 -17.04 29.12 3.79
N LEU A 8 -18.11 28.33 3.63
CA LEU A 8 -18.27 27.05 4.29
C LEU A 8 -17.20 26.12 3.69
N TYR A 9 -16.05 26.00 4.35
CA TYR A 9 -15.10 24.94 4.07
C TYR A 9 -15.78 23.61 4.40
N GLY A 10 -16.07 22.83 3.36
CA GLY A 10 -16.75 21.54 3.50
C GLY A 10 -15.86 20.53 4.20
N VAL A 11 -16.47 19.58 4.91
CA VAL A 11 -15.80 18.46 5.59
C VAL A 11 -14.86 17.67 4.65
N GLU A 12 -15.10 17.75 3.34
CA GLU A 12 -14.27 17.19 2.27
C GLU A 12 -12.84 17.78 2.24
N ASP A 13 -12.67 19.08 2.54
CA ASP A 13 -11.35 19.73 2.58
C ASP A 13 -10.53 19.32 3.81
N MET A 14 -11.19 18.91 4.90
CA MET A 14 -10.52 18.45 6.13
C MET A 14 -9.96 17.03 5.99
N ILE A 15 -10.61 16.16 5.20
CA ILE A 15 -10.13 14.80 4.90
C ILE A 15 -8.92 14.84 3.95
N ALA A 16 -8.89 15.81 3.02
CA ALA A 16 -7.76 16.02 2.12
C ALA A 16 -6.46 16.36 2.86
N GLN A 17 -6.53 16.88 4.09
CA GLN A 17 -5.36 17.21 4.90
C GLN A 17 -4.70 15.99 5.58
N GLN A 18 -5.38 14.83 5.63
CA GLN A 18 -4.91 13.64 6.35
C GLN A 18 -4.63 12.44 5.45
N SER A 19 -4.68 12.62 4.12
CA SER A 19 -4.37 11.56 3.18
C SER A 19 -3.44 12.07 2.08
N VAL A 20 -2.60 11.18 1.57
CA VAL A 20 -1.64 11.50 0.51
C VAL A 20 -1.82 10.58 -0.67
N ILE A 21 -1.69 11.11 -1.88
CA ILE A 21 -1.73 10.30 -3.08
C ILE A 21 -0.38 9.59 -3.26
N LYS A 22 -0.41 8.26 -3.30
CA LYS A 22 0.76 7.41 -3.55
C LYS A 22 0.61 6.66 -4.86
N SER A 23 1.72 6.45 -5.53
CA SER A 23 1.89 5.55 -6.65
C SER A 23 2.35 4.19 -6.11
N ILE A 24 1.57 3.13 -6.36
CA ILE A 24 1.87 1.76 -5.96
C ILE A 24 2.22 0.96 -7.21
N PHE A 25 3.42 0.38 -7.25
CA PHE A 25 3.88 -0.47 -8.36
C PHE A 25 3.52 -1.93 -8.10
N ILE A 26 2.48 -2.42 -8.76
CA ILE A 26 1.92 -3.76 -8.58
C ILE A 26 2.47 -4.70 -9.66
N VAL A 27 2.94 -5.86 -9.22
CA VAL A 27 3.50 -6.91 -10.09
C VAL A 27 2.68 -8.20 -10.08
N LYS A 28 1.72 -8.34 -9.17
CA LYS A 28 0.76 -9.44 -9.17
C LYS A 28 -0.44 -9.08 -8.30
N SER A 29 -1.60 -9.59 -8.67
CA SER A 29 -2.78 -9.65 -7.81
C SER A 29 -3.33 -11.08 -7.81
N THR A 30 -3.68 -11.62 -6.65
CA THR A 30 -4.28 -12.96 -6.52
C THR A 30 -5.13 -13.05 -5.26
N LYS A 31 -6.07 -13.99 -5.20
CA LYS A 31 -6.85 -14.28 -3.99
C LYS A 31 -6.11 -15.21 -3.01
N SER A 32 -4.94 -15.73 -3.38
CA SER A 32 -4.14 -16.65 -2.56
C SER A 32 -2.91 -15.97 -1.95
N TYR A 33 -2.85 -15.89 -0.62
CA TYR A 33 -1.69 -15.34 0.09
C TYR A 33 -0.41 -16.15 -0.19
N SER A 34 -0.51 -17.48 -0.22
CA SER A 34 0.64 -18.34 -0.49
C SER A 34 1.18 -18.10 -1.91
N GLU A 35 0.30 -17.97 -2.90
CA GLU A 35 0.70 -17.67 -4.28
C GLU A 35 1.36 -16.29 -4.39
N ALA A 36 0.82 -15.26 -3.73
CA ALA A 36 1.42 -13.92 -3.69
C ALA A 36 2.82 -13.94 -3.07
N LYS A 37 2.98 -14.63 -1.92
CA LYS A 37 4.24 -14.75 -1.20
C LYS A 37 5.30 -15.51 -2.01
N GLU A 38 4.93 -16.65 -2.59
CA GLU A 38 5.85 -17.41 -3.44
C GLU A 38 6.29 -16.61 -4.67
N PHE A 39 5.36 -15.89 -5.30
CA PHE A 39 5.67 -15.04 -6.44
C PHE A 39 6.66 -13.94 -6.05
N ALA A 40 6.41 -13.24 -4.93
CA ALA A 40 7.31 -12.21 -4.43
C ALA A 40 8.73 -12.74 -4.17
N GLN A 41 8.84 -13.92 -3.55
CA GLN A 41 10.12 -14.59 -3.31
C GLN A 41 10.84 -14.97 -4.61
N LYS A 42 10.12 -15.54 -5.59
CA LYS A 42 10.67 -15.91 -6.90
C LYS A 42 11.13 -14.67 -7.67
N LEU A 43 10.35 -13.59 -7.67
CA LEU A 43 10.69 -12.35 -8.35
C LEU A 43 11.87 -11.64 -7.69
N ALA A 44 11.96 -11.63 -6.35
CA ALA A 44 13.10 -11.07 -5.63
C ALA A 44 14.42 -11.73 -6.06
N LYS A 45 14.43 -13.07 -6.13
CA LYS A 45 15.60 -13.84 -6.60
C LYS A 45 16.00 -13.51 -8.04
N LYS A 46 15.01 -13.32 -8.94
CA LYS A 46 15.26 -13.06 -10.36
C LYS A 46 15.68 -11.61 -10.65
N SER A 47 15.06 -10.65 -9.98
CA SER A 47 15.21 -9.23 -10.27
C SER A 47 16.26 -8.52 -9.41
N GLY A 48 16.71 -9.16 -8.32
CA GLY A 48 17.59 -8.54 -7.32
C GLY A 48 16.91 -7.49 -6.45
N VAL A 49 15.58 -7.28 -6.58
CA VAL A 49 14.84 -6.39 -5.67
C VAL A 49 14.72 -7.05 -4.30
N ARG A 50 15.03 -6.29 -3.25
CA ARG A 50 14.92 -6.73 -1.86
C ARG A 50 13.50 -7.23 -1.57
N LEU A 51 13.39 -8.40 -0.95
CA LEU A 51 12.14 -8.90 -0.41
C LEU A 51 11.98 -8.41 1.04
N ASP A 52 10.83 -7.81 1.34
CA ASP A 52 10.45 -7.41 2.68
C ASP A 52 8.95 -7.63 2.86
N LEU A 53 8.60 -8.66 3.63
CA LEU A 53 7.20 -8.98 3.92
C LEU A 53 6.67 -8.22 5.14
N ARG A 54 7.42 -7.26 5.68
CA ARG A 54 7.01 -6.36 6.79
C ARG A 54 6.52 -7.11 8.03
N ALA A 55 7.04 -8.33 8.24
CA ALA A 55 6.59 -9.29 9.24
C ALA A 55 5.08 -9.64 9.23
N LEU A 56 4.37 -9.28 8.15
CA LEU A 56 2.95 -9.49 7.98
C LEU A 56 2.64 -10.99 7.87
N LYS A 57 1.58 -11.42 8.56
CA LYS A 57 1.10 -12.80 8.56
C LYS A 57 -0.33 -12.84 8.06
N TYR A 58 -0.70 -13.94 7.41
CA TYR A 58 -2.10 -14.21 7.07
C TYR A 58 -2.97 -14.12 8.32
N ASN A 59 -4.12 -13.48 8.16
CA ASN A 59 -5.16 -13.38 9.17
C ASN A 59 -6.51 -13.56 8.45
N GLU A 60 -7.39 -14.38 9.01
CA GLU A 60 -8.65 -14.72 8.35
C GLU A 60 -9.66 -13.57 8.30
N GLU A 61 -9.62 -12.66 9.29
CA GLU A 61 -10.57 -11.55 9.42
C GLU A 61 -10.21 -10.38 8.48
N ILE A 62 -8.93 -10.01 8.42
CA ILE A 62 -8.46 -8.82 7.68
C ILE A 62 -7.44 -9.15 6.58
N MET A 63 -7.40 -10.40 6.13
CA MET A 63 -6.48 -10.96 5.13
C MET A 63 -5.01 -11.07 5.60
N ILE A 64 -4.41 -9.98 6.07
CA ILE A 64 -3.09 -9.98 6.69
C ILE A 64 -3.05 -9.04 7.89
N SER A 65 -2.28 -9.39 8.92
CA SER A 65 -2.08 -8.57 10.11
C SER A 65 -0.60 -8.44 10.42
N HIS A 66 -0.22 -7.31 11.01
CA HIS A 66 1.02 -7.21 11.77
C HIS A 66 0.96 -8.12 13.02
N PRO A 67 2.12 -8.49 13.59
CA PRO A 67 2.16 -9.14 14.91
C PRO A 67 1.46 -8.29 15.96
N ARG A 68 0.87 -8.94 16.98
CA ARG A 68 0.18 -8.24 18.08
C ARG A 68 1.04 -7.16 18.74
N ALA A 69 2.32 -7.45 19.01
CA ALA A 69 3.25 -6.49 19.61
C ALA A 69 3.36 -5.19 18.78
N GLU A 70 3.48 -5.32 17.46
CA GLU A 70 3.53 -4.17 16.55
C GLU A 70 2.20 -3.38 16.58
N CYS A 71 1.05 -4.07 16.64
CA CYS A 71 -0.24 -3.41 16.77
C CYS A 71 -0.34 -2.60 18.07
N ASP A 72 0.02 -3.22 19.19
CA ASP A 72 -0.04 -2.62 20.52
C ASP A 72 0.93 -1.41 20.62
N GLU A 73 2.15 -1.54 20.11
CA GLU A 73 3.16 -0.45 20.06
C GLU A 73 2.69 0.77 19.25
N ASN A 74 1.88 0.54 18.22
CA ASN A 74 1.30 1.60 17.39
C ASN A 74 -0.09 2.06 17.88
N GLY A 75 -0.57 1.56 19.03
CA GLY A 75 -1.86 1.93 19.61
C GLY A 75 -3.07 1.41 18.84
N TYR A 76 -2.92 0.33 18.06
CA TYR A 76 -3.99 -0.30 17.29
C TYR A 76 -4.49 -1.58 17.97
N ALA A 77 -5.80 -1.82 17.90
CA ALA A 77 -6.36 -3.11 18.28
C ALA A 77 -5.90 -4.21 17.32
N TYR A 78 -5.60 -5.40 17.84
CA TYR A 78 -5.32 -6.58 17.03
C TYR A 78 -6.62 -7.28 16.58
N PRO A 79 -6.73 -7.75 15.33
CA PRO A 79 -5.71 -7.68 14.27
C PRO A 79 -5.62 -6.27 13.66
N CYS A 80 -4.42 -5.89 13.21
CA CYS A 80 -4.18 -4.57 12.62
C CYS A 80 -3.35 -4.65 11.33
N TYR A 81 -3.57 -3.70 10.44
CA TYR A 81 -2.77 -3.54 9.24
C TYR A 81 -2.47 -2.05 9.00
N ILE A 82 -1.21 -1.74 8.70
CA ILE A 82 -0.74 -0.39 8.39
C ILE A 82 -0.35 -0.35 6.92
N ALA A 83 -1.09 0.43 6.13
CA ALA A 83 -0.89 0.54 4.68
C ALA A 83 0.54 0.95 4.33
N ARG A 84 1.15 0.22 3.39
CA ARG A 84 2.37 0.67 2.73
C ARG A 84 2.08 2.00 2.02
N GLY A 85 3.01 2.95 2.14
CA GLY A 85 2.82 4.34 1.74
C GLY A 85 2.44 5.28 2.87
N ARG A 86 2.06 4.77 4.05
CA ARG A 86 1.73 5.61 5.22
C ARG A 86 2.98 6.16 5.91
N TYR A 87 3.85 5.27 6.38
CA TYR A 87 5.13 5.64 7.02
C TYR A 87 6.33 4.98 6.32
N ASP A 88 6.07 4.32 5.20
CA ASP A 88 7.02 3.45 4.52
C ASP A 88 6.82 3.55 3.01
N ASP A 89 7.86 4.00 2.32
CA ASP A 89 7.95 4.15 0.88
C ASP A 89 9.28 3.58 0.38
N GLY A 90 9.37 3.43 -0.94
CA GLY A 90 10.60 3.02 -1.62
C GLY A 90 10.50 1.66 -2.29
N VAL A 91 11.65 1.09 -2.61
CA VAL A 91 11.79 -0.03 -3.54
C VAL A 91 12.08 -1.33 -2.78
N TYR A 92 11.05 -2.18 -2.70
CA TYR A 92 11.14 -3.55 -2.17
C TYR A 92 9.86 -4.31 -2.51
N LEU A 93 9.97 -5.63 -2.60
CA LEU A 93 8.85 -6.54 -2.83
C LEU A 93 8.15 -6.88 -1.51
N SER A 94 6.86 -6.63 -1.43
CA SER A 94 6.00 -7.00 -0.31
C SER A 94 4.66 -7.57 -0.77
N VAL A 95 3.91 -8.15 0.17
CA VAL A 95 2.53 -8.62 -0.05
C VAL A 95 1.62 -7.76 0.80
N GLU A 96 0.68 -7.06 0.18
CA GLU A 96 -0.27 -6.17 0.83
C GLU A 96 -1.71 -6.62 0.54
N PRO A 97 -2.70 -6.32 1.40
CA PRO A 97 -4.10 -6.55 1.09
C PRO A 97 -4.60 -5.38 0.24
N SER A 98 -5.30 -5.67 -0.86
CA SER A 98 -5.92 -4.62 -1.68
C SER A 98 -6.98 -3.84 -0.90
N ASP A 99 -7.50 -4.42 0.18
CA ASP A 99 -8.54 -3.83 1.02
C ASP A 99 -8.13 -2.52 1.68
N ALA A 100 -6.84 -2.34 1.90
CA ALA A 100 -6.30 -1.13 2.49
C ALA A 100 -6.20 0.08 1.54
N TYR A 101 -6.49 -0.11 0.26
CA TYR A 101 -6.41 0.94 -0.77
C TYR A 101 -7.79 1.18 -1.36
N GLU A 102 -8.34 2.37 -1.19
CA GLU A 102 -9.74 2.70 -1.51
C GLU A 102 -10.10 2.39 -2.97
N GLU A 103 -9.21 2.79 -3.89
CA GLU A 103 -9.44 2.69 -5.33
C GLU A 103 -9.15 1.30 -5.88
N PHE A 104 -8.78 0.32 -5.05
CA PHE A 104 -8.40 -1.02 -5.47
C PHE A 104 -9.57 -2.00 -5.31
N THR A 105 -9.63 -2.98 -6.21
CA THR A 105 -10.59 -4.08 -6.08
C THR A 105 -10.27 -4.87 -4.83
N LYS A 106 -11.25 -4.96 -3.93
CA LYS A 106 -11.16 -5.64 -2.63
C LYS A 106 -11.07 -7.16 -2.78
N GLY A 107 -10.55 -7.84 -1.75
CA GLY A 107 -10.42 -9.29 -1.64
C GLY A 107 -9.21 -9.89 -2.37
N TYR A 108 -8.17 -9.10 -2.64
CA TYR A 108 -6.94 -9.58 -3.28
C TYR A 108 -5.71 -9.33 -2.41
N TYR A 109 -4.74 -10.24 -2.48
CA TYR A 109 -3.36 -9.99 -2.11
C TYR A 109 -2.64 -9.42 -3.34
N ILE A 110 -2.02 -8.26 -3.16
CA ILE A 110 -1.21 -7.62 -4.19
C ILE A 110 0.26 -7.76 -3.83
N VAL A 111 1.10 -8.02 -4.83
CA VAL A 111 2.55 -7.96 -4.69
C VAL A 111 3.01 -6.59 -5.17
N VAL A 112 3.60 -5.82 -4.27
CA VAL A 112 4.04 -4.44 -4.51
C VAL A 112 5.56 -4.41 -4.60
N ALA A 113 6.11 -3.85 -5.68
CA ALA A 113 7.56 -3.72 -5.88
C ALA A 113 8.11 -2.34 -5.47
N ALA A 114 7.26 -1.32 -5.44
CA ALA A 114 7.61 0.01 -4.97
C ALA A 114 6.36 0.82 -4.57
N SER A 115 6.54 1.77 -3.65
CA SER A 115 5.57 2.83 -3.35
C SER A 115 6.27 4.19 -3.21
N GLY A 116 5.54 5.28 -3.45
CA GLY A 116 6.03 6.65 -3.27
C GLY A 116 5.19 7.67 -4.02
N GLU A 117 5.60 8.94 -4.05
CA GLU A 117 4.92 9.95 -4.88
C GLU A 117 4.94 9.54 -6.38
N LYS A 118 6.09 9.04 -6.83
CA LYS A 118 6.35 8.56 -8.18
C LYS A 118 7.16 7.26 -8.11
N VAL A 119 6.96 6.40 -9.10
CA VAL A 119 7.76 5.18 -9.28
C VAL A 119 8.82 5.44 -10.34
N ASP A 120 10.06 5.07 -10.06
CA ASP A 120 11.17 5.24 -10.99
C ASP A 120 10.96 4.42 -12.29
N LYS A 121 11.17 5.08 -13.44
CA LYS A 121 10.95 4.46 -14.75
C LYS A 121 11.95 3.34 -15.05
N SER A 122 13.19 3.45 -14.56
CA SER A 122 14.21 2.41 -14.79
C SER A 122 13.87 1.13 -14.04
N LEU A 123 13.39 1.25 -12.79
CA LEU A 123 12.86 0.13 -12.01
C LEU A 123 11.68 -0.53 -12.71
N LEU A 124 10.73 0.27 -13.20
CA LEU A 124 9.56 -0.22 -13.90
C LEU A 124 9.94 -1.01 -15.16
N ASN A 125 10.87 -0.50 -15.96
CA ASN A 125 11.36 -1.20 -17.14
C ASN A 125 12.09 -2.50 -16.78
N ARG A 126 12.93 -2.48 -15.74
CA ARG A 126 13.64 -3.67 -15.25
C ARG A 126 12.67 -4.76 -14.81
N ILE A 127 11.64 -4.40 -14.04
CA ILE A 127 10.65 -5.37 -13.54
C ILE A 127 9.75 -5.88 -14.67
N ARG A 128 9.36 -5.02 -15.62
CA ARG A 128 8.54 -5.43 -16.77
C ARG A 128 9.22 -6.44 -17.69
N HIS A 129 10.55 -6.53 -17.67
CA HIS A 129 11.26 -7.62 -18.34
C HIS A 129 10.87 -9.01 -17.80
N TYR A 130 10.57 -9.10 -16.50
CA TYR A 130 10.16 -10.35 -15.85
C TYR A 130 8.64 -10.49 -15.73
N VAL A 131 7.92 -9.37 -15.64
CA VAL A 131 6.48 -9.30 -15.39
C VAL A 131 5.85 -8.25 -16.32
N PRO A 132 5.55 -8.62 -17.59
CA PRO A 132 5.14 -7.65 -18.61
C PRO A 132 3.86 -6.87 -18.30
N ASP A 133 2.94 -7.47 -17.55
CA ASP A 133 1.67 -6.90 -17.12
C ASP A 133 1.79 -6.06 -15.83
N ALA A 134 2.98 -5.90 -15.26
CA ALA A 134 3.18 -5.05 -14.10
C ALA A 134 2.83 -3.57 -14.38
N TYR A 135 2.10 -2.96 -13.46
CA TYR A 135 1.52 -1.63 -13.63
C TYR A 135 1.60 -0.79 -12.35
N VAL A 136 1.59 0.52 -12.53
CA VAL A 136 1.52 1.48 -11.42
C VAL A 136 0.08 1.96 -11.30
N LYS A 137 -0.46 1.94 -10.09
CA LYS A 137 -1.77 2.50 -9.78
C LYS A 137 -1.64 3.54 -8.68
N ARG A 138 -2.33 4.66 -8.84
CA ARG A 138 -2.39 5.71 -7.81
C ARG A 138 -3.55 5.42 -6.86
N THR A 139 -3.33 5.72 -5.59
CA THR A 139 -4.30 5.51 -4.52
C THR A 139 -4.09 6.53 -3.41
N THR A 140 -5.16 6.84 -2.71
CA THR A 140 -5.15 7.67 -1.53
C THR A 140 -4.77 6.81 -0.32
N VAL A 141 -3.70 7.19 0.38
CA VAL A 141 -3.26 6.53 1.61
C VAL A 141 -3.55 7.44 2.79
N TYR A 142 -4.37 6.95 3.72
CA TYR A 142 -4.67 7.65 4.96
C TYR A 142 -3.44 7.71 5.88
N MET A 143 -3.07 8.91 6.31
CA MET A 143 -1.90 9.17 7.14
C MET A 143 -2.22 9.16 8.64
N GLY A 144 -3.50 9.24 9.02
CA GLY A 144 -3.90 9.52 10.40
C GLY A 144 -4.07 11.01 10.65
N CYS A 145 -4.57 11.36 11.84
CA CYS A 145 -4.53 12.74 12.32
C CYS A 145 -3.05 13.17 12.47
N ILE A 146 -2.60 14.05 11.58
CA ILE A 146 -1.35 14.79 11.76
C ILE A 146 -1.64 15.82 12.85
N HIS A 147 -1.01 15.68 14.01
CA HIS A 147 -1.10 16.64 15.12
C HIS A 147 0.09 17.60 15.07
#